data_AF-A0A2D6MF85-F1
#
_entry.id   AF-A0A2D6MF85-F1
#
_cell.length_a   1.000
_cell.length_b   1.000
_cell.length_c   1.000
_cell.angle_alpha   90.00
_cell.angle_beta   90.00
_cell.angle_gamma   90.00
#
_symmetry.space_group_name_H-M   'P 1'
#
loop_
_entity.id
_entity.type
_entity.pdbx_description
1 polymer ?
#
loop_
_entity_poly.entity_id
_entity_poly.type
_entity_poly.pdbx_seq_one_letter_code
_entity_poly.pdbx_strand_id
1 'polypeptide(L)'
;MRNLELIKFTEIKQDRQRWPSDTKNFILGEVVINPQSIAIIRKDSYFKQKILSSKGWPEGLDDRIEFTAVHLSSSHARDNPVVYVVGDMESILKKLGGYHE
;
A
#
# COMPACT_ATOMS: atom_id res chain seq x y z
N MET A 1 -16.59 -13.10 -20.84
CA MET A 1 -15.35 -12.78 -20.10
C MET A 1 -15.66 -11.61 -19.18
N ARG A 2 -15.43 -11.71 -17.85
CA ARG A 2 -15.58 -10.55 -16.97
C ARG A 2 -14.40 -9.61 -17.24
N ASN A 3 -14.66 -8.33 -17.51
CA ASN A 3 -13.60 -7.34 -17.58
C ASN A 3 -12.92 -7.24 -16.20
N LEU A 4 -11.60 -7.35 -16.18
CA LEU A 4 -10.80 -7.08 -14.99
C LEU A 4 -10.63 -5.57 -14.90
N GLU A 5 -11.39 -4.93 -14.00
CA GLU A 5 -11.19 -3.52 -13.67
C GLU A 5 -9.99 -3.40 -12.72
N LEU A 6 -8.81 -3.30 -13.32
CA LEU A 6 -7.56 -3.12 -12.62
C LEU A 6 -7.38 -1.65 -12.21
N ILE A 7 -7.09 -1.41 -10.93
CA ILE A 7 -6.98 -0.06 -10.37
C ILE A 7 -5.54 0.21 -9.96
N LYS A 8 -4.96 1.29 -10.50
CA LYS A 8 -3.59 1.71 -10.19
C LYS A 8 -3.54 2.57 -8.93
N PHE A 9 -2.66 2.23 -8.01
CA PHE A 9 -2.33 3.00 -6.80
C PHE A 9 -0.84 3.33 -6.75
N THR A 10 -0.53 4.40 -6.02
CA THR A 10 0.84 4.64 -5.56
C THR A 10 1.05 3.83 -4.30
N GLU A 11 2.06 2.97 -4.29
CA GLU A 11 2.48 2.21 -3.11
C GLU A 11 3.74 2.79 -2.49
N ILE A 12 3.93 2.49 -1.21
CA ILE A 12 5.19 2.67 -0.50
C ILE A 12 5.75 1.30 -0.15
N LYS A 13 7.00 1.06 -0.51
CA LYS A 13 7.68 -0.22 -0.25
C LYS A 13 9.08 -0.01 0.27
N GLN A 14 9.59 -1.02 0.97
CA GLN A 14 10.97 -1.03 1.42
C GLN A 14 11.88 -1.27 0.22
N ASP A 15 12.88 -0.40 0.02
CA ASP A 15 13.91 -0.60 -0.99
C ASP A 15 14.75 -1.83 -0.60
N ARG A 16 14.71 -2.85 -1.46
CA ARG A 16 15.45 -4.11 -1.26
C ARG A 16 16.83 -4.09 -1.93
N GLN A 17 17.16 -3.04 -2.70
CA GLN A 17 18.41 -2.95 -3.45
C GLN A 17 19.53 -2.21 -2.70
N ARG A 18 19.20 -1.47 -1.63
CA ARG A 18 20.20 -0.83 -0.75
C ARG A 18 20.68 -1.81 0.34
N TRP A 19 21.99 -1.84 0.56
CA TRP A 19 22.69 -2.74 1.47
C TRP A 19 22.10 -2.73 2.90
N PRO A 20 22.14 -3.85 3.64
CA PRO A 20 21.49 -4.00 4.95
C PRO A 20 22.01 -3.07 6.06
N SER A 21 23.12 -2.36 5.84
CA SER A 21 23.72 -1.41 6.78
C SER A 21 23.23 0.03 6.60
N ASP A 22 22.61 0.35 5.46
CA ASP A 22 22.04 1.68 5.23
C ASP A 22 20.60 1.72 5.73
N THR A 23 20.25 2.86 6.32
CA THR A 23 18.93 3.22 6.83
C THR A 23 17.83 2.61 5.96
N LYS A 24 16.86 1.91 6.58
CA LYS A 24 15.73 1.26 5.86
C LYS A 24 14.98 2.33 5.04
N ASN A 25 15.39 2.49 3.79
CA ASN A 25 14.86 3.51 2.90
C ASN A 25 13.56 2.98 2.30
N PHE A 26 12.50 3.76 2.42
CA PHE A 26 11.26 3.49 1.73
C PHE A 26 11.26 4.23 0.41
N ILE A 27 10.67 3.62 -0.61
CA ILE A 27 10.54 4.20 -1.95
C ILE A 27 9.08 4.17 -2.37
N LEU A 28 8.72 5.10 -3.26
CA LEU A 28 7.46 5.06 -3.96
C LEU A 28 7.52 4.07 -5.12
N GLY A 29 6.40 3.39 -5.34
CA GLY A 29 6.18 2.54 -6.49
C GLY A 29 4.76 2.69 -7.00
N GLU A 30 4.49 2.01 -8.11
CA GLU A 30 3.14 1.83 -8.61
C GLU A 30 2.72 0.37 -8.41
N VAL A 31 1.48 0.18 -8.00
CA VAL A 31 0.85 -1.14 -7.88
C VAL A 31 -0.49 -1.12 -8.58
N VAL A 32 -0.81 -2.23 -9.25
CA VAL A 32 -2.10 -2.42 -9.91
C VAL A 32 -2.84 -3.51 -9.16
N ILE A 33 -4.00 -3.17 -8.61
CA ILE A 33 -4.78 -4.05 -7.73
C ILE A 33 -6.07 -4.43 -8.45
N ASN A 34 -6.38 -5.72 -8.48
CA ASN A 34 -7.71 -6.22 -8.82
C ASN A 34 -8.60 -6.12 -7.56
N PRO A 35 -9.67 -5.30 -7.56
CA PRO A 35 -10.55 -5.17 -6.41
C PRO A 35 -11.14 -6.50 -5.92
N GLN A 36 -11.38 -7.45 -6.83
CA GLN A 36 -11.91 -8.79 -6.49
C GLN A 36 -10.90 -9.65 -5.71
N SER A 37 -9.62 -9.29 -5.75
CA SER A 37 -8.58 -9.94 -4.96
C SER A 37 -8.38 -9.31 -3.58
N ILE A 38 -9.11 -8.26 -3.22
CA ILE A 38 -8.96 -7.62 -1.91
C ILE A 38 -9.71 -8.44 -0.86
N ALA A 39 -8.99 -8.88 0.17
CA ALA A 39 -9.57 -9.54 1.32
C ALA A 39 -10.00 -8.50 2.38
N ILE A 40 -9.10 -7.60 2.76
CA ILE A 40 -9.32 -6.64 3.86
C ILE A 40 -8.60 -5.33 3.53
N ILE A 41 -9.24 -4.20 3.87
CA ILE A 41 -8.64 -2.86 3.85
C ILE A 41 -8.65 -2.35 5.28
N ARG A 42 -7.49 -1.87 5.76
CA ARG A 42 -7.38 -1.33 7.12
C ARG A 42 -6.39 -0.18 7.19
N LYS A 43 -6.62 0.72 8.15
CA LYS A 43 -5.58 1.65 8.60
C LYS A 43 -4.46 0.85 9.27
N ASP A 44 -3.21 1.19 8.97
CA ASP A 44 -2.03 0.55 9.57
C ASP A 44 -1.08 1.62 10.11
N SER A 45 -1.31 2.01 11.37
CA SER A 45 -0.49 2.98 12.08
C SER A 45 0.93 2.48 12.36
N TYR A 46 1.10 1.15 12.45
CA TYR A 46 2.40 0.54 12.74
C TYR A 46 3.38 0.75 11.58
N PHE A 47 2.91 0.63 10.35
CA PHE A 47 3.76 0.86 9.18
C PHE A 47 4.25 2.32 9.08
N LYS A 48 3.36 3.30 9.33
CA LYS A 48 3.73 4.72 9.40
C LYS A 48 4.74 4.99 10.51
N GLN A 49 4.55 4.41 11.70
CA GLN A 49 5.50 4.50 12.81
C GLN A 49 6.88 3.90 12.47
N LYS A 50 6.93 2.84 11.67
CA LYS A 50 8.18 2.23 11.19
C LYS A 50 8.96 3.18 10.26
N ILE A 51 8.27 3.90 9.38
CA ILE A 51 8.89 4.90 8.49
C ILE A 51 9.42 6.07 9.32
N LEU A 52 8.62 6.58 10.26
CA LEU A 52 9.02 7.66 11.17
C LEU A 52 10.27 7.29 11.98
N SER A 53 10.26 6.12 12.61
CA SER A 53 11.37 5.63 13.44
C SER A 53 12.67 5.42 12.66
N SER A 54 12.57 5.13 11.37
CA SER A 54 13.74 4.95 10.51
C SER A 54 14.23 6.23 9.85
N LYS A 55 13.51 7.36 10.00
CA LYS A 55 13.72 8.59 9.21
C LYS A 55 13.81 8.32 7.71
N GLY A 56 13.10 7.27 7.24
CA GLY A 56 13.25 6.70 5.90
C GLY A 56 12.16 7.14 4.94
N TRP A 57 11.58 8.33 5.12
CA TRP A 57 10.51 8.83 4.23
C TRP A 57 10.98 8.82 2.78
N PRO A 58 10.15 8.32 1.84
CA PRO A 58 10.49 8.40 0.43
C PRO A 58 10.53 9.86 -0.02
N GLU A 59 11.36 10.13 -1.02
CA GLU A 59 11.49 11.45 -1.61
C GLU A 59 10.12 12.00 -2.06
N GLY A 60 9.87 13.27 -1.74
CA GLY A 60 8.63 13.96 -2.09
C GLY A 60 7.44 13.70 -1.16
N LEU A 61 7.58 12.84 -0.14
CA LEU A 61 6.56 12.68 0.92
C LEU A 61 7.06 13.15 2.28
N ASP A 62 6.11 13.42 3.17
CA ASP A 62 6.35 13.71 4.59
C ASP A 62 5.33 13.00 5.49
N ASP A 63 5.47 13.23 6.80
CA ASP A 63 4.69 12.58 7.84
C ASP A 63 3.20 12.92 7.88
N ARG A 64 2.75 13.91 7.10
CA ARG A 64 1.34 14.25 6.95
C ARG A 64 0.60 13.27 6.05
N ILE A 65 1.33 12.48 5.26
CA ILE A 65 0.74 11.50 4.36
C ILE A 65 0.17 10.32 5.15
N GLU A 66 -1.06 9.94 4.79
CA GLU A 66 -1.73 8.76 5.31
C GLU A 66 -1.50 7.56 4.40
N PHE A 67 -1.51 6.37 5.00
CA PHE A 67 -1.34 5.12 4.29
C PHE A 67 -2.45 4.15 4.68
N THR A 68 -2.85 3.33 3.71
CA THR A 68 -3.83 2.27 3.90
C THR A 68 -3.20 0.93 3.56
N ALA A 69 -3.38 -0.05 4.43
CA ALA A 69 -2.96 -1.42 4.16
C ALA A 69 -4.07 -2.17 3.43
N VAL A 70 -3.75 -2.66 2.23
CA VAL A 70 -4.61 -3.50 1.41
C VAL A 70 -4.09 -4.92 1.47
N HIS A 71 -4.88 -5.81 2.09
CA HIS A 71 -4.60 -7.24 2.20
C HIS A 71 -5.25 -7.94 1.03
N LEU A 72 -4.45 -8.64 0.22
CA LEU A 72 -4.96 -9.38 -0.92
C LEU A 72 -5.20 -10.84 -0.52
N SER A 73 -6.24 -11.43 -1.09
CA SER A 73 -6.50 -12.86 -1.03
C SER A 73 -5.48 -13.60 -1.89
N SER A 74 -4.88 -14.63 -1.32
CA SER A 74 -3.96 -15.53 -2.00
C SER A 74 -4.50 -16.96 -1.91
N SER A 75 -4.27 -17.74 -2.96
CA SER A 75 -4.56 -19.18 -2.95
C SER A 75 -3.74 -19.94 -1.89
N HIS A 76 -2.63 -19.35 -1.46
CA HIS A 76 -1.80 -19.87 -0.38
C HIS A 76 -2.11 -19.11 0.92
N ALA A 77 -2.81 -19.74 1.85
CA ALA A 77 -3.23 -19.15 3.13
C ALA A 77 -2.08 -18.62 4.01
N ARG A 78 -0.83 -18.99 3.72
CA ARG A 78 0.36 -18.52 4.45
C ARG A 78 0.92 -17.20 3.92
N ASP A 79 0.52 -16.78 2.72
CA ASP A 79 1.05 -15.59 2.06
C ASP A 79 -0.12 -14.71 1.59
N ASN A 80 -0.78 -14.02 2.52
CA ASN A 80 -1.68 -12.91 2.16
C ASN A 80 -0.81 -11.67 1.99
N PRO A 81 -0.45 -11.25 0.76
CA PRO A 81 0.42 -10.12 0.58
C PRO A 81 -0.31 -8.84 1.03
N VAL A 82 0.45 -7.99 1.71
CA VAL A 82 -0.03 -6.68 2.16
C VAL A 82 0.66 -5.61 1.34
N VAL A 83 -0.14 -4.74 0.75
CA VAL A 83 0.33 -3.59 -0.02
C VAL A 83 -0.03 -2.32 0.75
N TYR A 84 0.94 -1.44 0.93
CA TYR A 84 0.75 -0.15 1.59
C TYR A 84 0.56 0.92 0.54
N VAL A 85 -0.67 1.38 0.35
CA VAL A 85 -1.01 2.41 -0.63
C VAL A 85 -1.04 3.79 0.00
N VAL A 86 -0.62 4.80 -0.76
CA VAL A 86 -0.67 6.21 -0.37
C VAL A 86 -2.10 6.70 -0.43
N GLY A 87 -2.59 7.24 0.68
CA GLY A 87 -3.96 7.72 0.84
C GLY A 87 -4.62 7.17 2.10
N ASP A 88 -5.54 7.96 2.66
CA ASP A 88 -6.41 7.51 3.74
C ASP A 88 -7.42 6.46 3.24
N MET A 89 -7.98 5.70 4.19
CA MET A 89 -8.84 4.57 3.89
C MET A 89 -10.10 4.96 3.10
N GLU A 90 -10.67 6.13 3.35
CA GLU A 90 -11.89 6.60 2.68
C GLU A 90 -11.61 6.91 1.21
N SER A 91 -10.51 7.63 0.94
CA SER A 91 -10.03 7.91 -0.41
C SER A 91 -9.75 6.63 -1.21
N ILE A 92 -9.15 5.62 -0.56
CA ILE A 92 -8.87 4.31 -1.19
C ILE A 92 -10.16 3.55 -1.49
N LEU A 93 -11.10 3.48 -0.55
CA LEU A 93 -12.40 2.83 -0.73
C LEU A 93 -13.20 3.49 -1.86
N LYS A 94 -13.25 4.83 -1.88
CA LYS A 94 -13.89 5.61 -2.95
C LYS A 94 -13.33 5.27 -4.33
N LYS A 95 -12.01 5.12 -4.43
CA LYS A 95 -11.33 4.78 -5.68
C LYS A 95 -11.58 3.33 -6.10
N LEU A 96 -11.66 2.39 -5.15
CA LEU A 96 -11.95 0.98 -5.42
C LEU A 96 -13.39 0.70 -5.81
N GLY A 97 -14.33 1.50 -5.28
CA GLY A 97 -15.76 1.28 -5.41
C GLY A 97 -16.50 2.27 -6.29
N GLY A 98 -15.79 3.04 -7.14
CA GLY A 98 -16.34 4.02 -8.09
C GLY A 98 -17.83 4.31 -7.92
N TYR A 99 -18.18 5.17 -6.94
CA TYR A 99 -19.50 5.72 -6.62
C TYR A 99 -20.69 5.08 -7.38
N HIS A 100 -21.36 4.12 -6.74
CA HIS A 100 -22.79 3.91 -6.95
C HIS A 100 -23.55 4.67 -5.87
N GLU A 101 -24.02 5.88 -6.22
CA GLU A 101 -25.29 6.42 -5.73
C GLU A 101 -26.38 6.07 -6.76
#